data_AF-A0A7S4HWM6-F1
#
_entry.id   AF-A0A7S4HWM6-F1
#
_cell.length_a   1.000
_cell.length_b   1.000
_cell.length_c   1.000
_cell.angle_alpha   90.00
_cell.angle_beta   90.00
_cell.angle_gamma   90.00
#
_symmetry.space_group_name_H-M   'P 1'
#
loop_
_entity.id
_entity.type
_entity.pdbx_description
1 polymer ?
#
loop_
_entity_poly.entity_id
_entity_poly.type
_entity_poly.pdbx_seq_one_letter_code
_entity_poly.pdbx_strand_id
1 'polypeptide(L)'
;ATFIRIVVSDAGHEVAFESAVLGRLRRGYRVLQLRSTLGTRIELACLFVHISLGSELNIWATPRQLQRQHRRLLERIESQERLTATAALLERLTAAQVADLLESIESRCGAVAGCNSGTE
;
A
#
# COMPACT_ATOMS: atom_id res chain seq x y z
N ALA A 1 16.27 -23.78 9.26
CA ALA A 1 16.03 -24.59 8.04
C ALA A 1 14.53 -24.52 7.73
N THR A 2 14.17 -24.40 6.45
CA THR A 2 12.75 -24.36 6.01
C THR A 2 12.29 -25.78 5.70
N PHE A 3 11.14 -26.16 6.25
CA PHE A 3 10.54 -27.48 6.05
C PHE A 3 9.21 -27.35 5.32
N ILE A 4 8.95 -28.26 4.39
CA ILE A 4 7.63 -28.50 3.83
C ILE A 4 7.08 -29.74 4.52
N ARG A 5 5.87 -29.61 5.08
CA ARG A 5 5.08 -30.74 5.57
C ARG A 5 3.91 -30.95 4.63
N ILE A 6 3.81 -32.15 4.10
CA ILE A 6 2.71 -32.58 3.23
C ILE A 6 1.84 -33.49 4.08
N VAL A 7 0.55 -33.18 4.12
CA VAL A 7 -0.42 -33.92 4.94
C VAL A 7 -1.49 -34.50 4.01
N VAL A 8 -1.82 -35.75 4.25
CA VAL A 8 -3.00 -36.41 3.69
C VAL A 8 -4.05 -36.42 4.79
N SER A 9 -5.22 -35.86 4.48
CA SER A 9 -6.35 -35.80 5.41
C SER A 9 -7.55 -36.59 4.88
N ASP A 10 -8.29 -37.19 5.80
CA ASP A 10 -9.58 -37.84 5.56
C ASP A 10 -10.61 -37.31 6.56
N ALA A 11 -11.76 -36.86 6.07
CA ALA A 11 -12.81 -36.22 6.88
C ALA A 11 -12.29 -35.16 7.88
N GLY A 12 -11.29 -34.38 7.48
CA GLY A 12 -10.68 -33.32 8.31
C GLY A 12 -9.62 -33.82 9.32
N HIS A 13 -9.35 -35.12 9.39
CA HIS A 13 -8.34 -35.69 10.27
C HIS A 13 -7.06 -36.00 9.49
N GLU A 14 -5.90 -35.70 10.07
CA GLU A 14 -4.62 -36.09 9.48
C GLU A 14 -4.44 -37.61 9.58
N VAL A 15 -4.34 -38.29 8.44
CA VAL A 15 -4.16 -39.75 8.37
C VAL A 15 -2.72 -40.13 8.09
N ALA A 16 -2.00 -39.30 7.33
CA ALA A 16 -0.59 -39.50 7.03
C ALA A 16 0.12 -38.19 6.71
N PHE A 17 1.43 -38.17 6.85
CA PHE A 17 2.24 -37.01 6.47
C PHE A 17 3.61 -37.41 5.93
N GLU A 18 4.27 -36.49 5.25
CA GLU A 18 5.72 -36.53 5.03
C GLU A 18 6.31 -35.13 5.21
N SER A 19 7.51 -35.07 5.78
CA SER A 19 8.22 -33.81 6.03
C SER A 19 9.54 -33.80 5.31
N ALA A 20 9.79 -32.75 4.51
CA ALA A 20 11.03 -32.60 3.75
C ALA A 20 11.66 -31.23 3.98
N VAL A 21 13.00 -31.19 4.02
CA VAL A 21 13.75 -29.94 4.06
C VAL A 21 13.75 -29.33 2.66
N LEU A 22 13.24 -28.10 2.52
CA LEU A 22 13.11 -27.43 1.22
C LEU A 22 14.44 -27.39 0.45
N GLY A 23 15.54 -27.05 1.14
CA GLY A 23 16.89 -26.99 0.55
C GLY A 23 17.48 -28.35 0.15
N ARG A 24 16.83 -29.48 0.48
CA ARG A 24 17.26 -30.83 0.10
C ARG A 24 16.36 -31.44 -0.98
N LEU A 25 15.29 -30.77 -1.39
CA LEU A 25 14.40 -31.26 -2.43
C LEU A 25 15.09 -31.19 -3.79
N ARG A 26 15.00 -32.29 -4.55
CA ARG A 26 15.54 -32.39 -5.91
C ARG A 26 14.42 -32.19 -6.92
N ARG A 27 14.66 -31.38 -7.96
CA ARG A 27 13.72 -31.15 -9.06
C ARG A 27 13.31 -32.43 -9.80
N GLY A 28 12.14 -32.39 -10.44
CA GLY A 28 11.57 -33.45 -11.27
C GLY A 28 10.56 -34.34 -10.54
N TYR A 29 10.19 -35.44 -11.18
CA TYR A 29 9.25 -36.42 -10.61
C TYR A 29 9.90 -37.22 -9.48
N ARG A 30 9.25 -37.27 -8.31
CA ARG A 30 9.73 -37.96 -7.12
C ARG A 30 8.59 -38.67 -6.40
N VAL A 31 8.96 -39.72 -5.68
CA VAL A 31 8.08 -40.44 -4.77
C VAL A 31 8.45 -40.02 -3.35
N LEU A 32 7.47 -39.57 -2.59
CA LEU A 32 7.59 -39.26 -1.17
C LEU A 32 6.88 -40.36 -0.39
N GLN A 33 7.60 -41.01 0.52
CA GLN A 33 7.01 -42.03 1.36
C GLN A 33 6.23 -41.38 2.49
N LEU A 34 4.99 -41.79 2.70
CA LEU A 34 4.17 -41.27 3.79
C LEU A 34 4.46 -42.00 5.11
N ARG A 35 4.17 -41.30 6.20
CA ARG A 35 4.28 -41.75 7.58
C ARG A 35 2.94 -41.60 8.27
N SER A 36 2.66 -42.46 9.24
CA SER A 36 1.54 -42.28 10.15
C SER A 36 1.74 -41.02 11.00
N THR A 37 0.70 -40.57 11.69
CA THR A 37 0.76 -39.47 12.65
C THR A 37 1.77 -39.70 13.80
N LEU A 38 2.12 -40.96 14.08
CA LEU A 38 3.16 -41.35 15.05
C LEU A 38 4.57 -41.38 14.45
N GLY A 39 4.73 -41.06 13.17
CA GLY A 39 6.01 -41.02 12.45
C GLY A 39 6.48 -42.36 11.88
N THR A 40 5.70 -43.44 12.04
CA THR A 40 6.01 -44.75 11.47
C THR A 40 5.83 -44.74 9.96
N ARG A 41 6.78 -45.32 9.21
CA ARG A 41 6.70 -45.41 7.75
C ARG A 41 5.54 -46.33 7.35
N ILE A 42 4.71 -45.90 6.40
CA ILE A 42 3.64 -46.72 5.84
C ILE A 42 4.11 -47.24 4.48
N GLU A 43 4.39 -48.53 4.35
CA GLU A 43 5.08 -49.11 3.18
C GLU A 43 4.36 -48.87 1.85
N LEU A 44 3.03 -49.02 1.83
CA LEU A 44 2.22 -48.90 0.62
C LEU A 44 1.68 -47.49 0.36
N ALA A 45 1.89 -46.55 1.29
CA ALA A 45 1.43 -45.18 1.13
C ALA A 45 2.57 -44.29 0.64
N CYS A 46 2.46 -43.86 -0.62
CA CYS A 46 3.42 -42.96 -1.23
C CYS A 46 2.71 -41.90 -2.07
N LEU A 47 3.36 -40.75 -2.19
CA LEU A 47 2.88 -39.61 -2.95
C LEU A 47 3.81 -39.40 -4.14
N PHE A 48 3.25 -39.47 -5.35
CA PHE A 48 3.98 -39.14 -6.56
C PHE A 48 3.81 -37.65 -6.89
N VAL A 49 4.91 -36.91 -6.93
CA VAL A 49 4.91 -35.45 -7.10
C VAL A 49 5.90 -35.00 -8.15
N HIS A 50 5.57 -33.90 -8.82
CA HIS A 50 6.52 -33.15 -9.63
C HIS A 50 7.04 -31.94 -8.84
N ILE A 51 8.34 -31.93 -8.56
CA ILE A 51 8.99 -30.82 -7.84
C ILE A 51 9.60 -29.88 -8.87
N SER A 52 9.02 -28.68 -8.99
CA SER A 52 9.64 -27.56 -9.69
C SER A 52 10.17 -26.56 -8.66
N LEU A 53 11.37 -26.01 -8.91
CA LEU A 53 11.87 -24.90 -8.10
C LEU A 53 11.69 -23.64 -8.94
N GLY A 54 10.85 -22.72 -8.50
CA GLY A 54 10.81 -21.36 -9.02
C GLY A 54 11.67 -20.46 -8.16
N SER A 55 12.23 -19.41 -8.76
CA SER A 55 12.59 -18.22 -8.01
C SER A 55 11.40 -17.27 -8.09
N GLU A 56 10.60 -17.19 -7.03
CA GLU A 56 9.82 -15.97 -6.85
C GLU A 56 10.81 -14.85 -6.61
N LEU A 57 10.85 -13.86 -7.50
CA LEU A 57 11.41 -12.57 -7.15
C LEU A 57 10.65 -12.14 -5.90
N ASN A 58 11.34 -11.88 -4.80
CA ASN A 58 10.71 -11.37 -3.59
C ASN A 58 10.29 -9.91 -3.87
N ILE A 59 9.22 -9.72 -4.65
CA ILE A 59 8.65 -8.42 -5.02
C ILE A 59 7.97 -7.79 -3.80
N TRP A 60 7.72 -8.58 -2.76
CA TRP A 60 7.32 -8.08 -1.46
C TRP A 60 8.54 -7.45 -0.79
N ALA A 61 8.65 -6.15 -1.01
CA ALA A 61 9.57 -5.30 -0.28
C ALA A 61 9.57 -5.69 1.19
N THR A 62 10.76 -5.95 1.74
CA THR A 62 10.93 -6.32 3.15
C THR A 62 10.17 -5.34 4.05
N PRO A 63 9.66 -5.75 5.23
CA PRO A 63 8.90 -4.85 6.11
C PRO A 63 9.58 -3.50 6.37
N ARG A 64 10.93 -3.50 6.44
CA ARG A 64 11.74 -2.28 6.56
C ARG A 64 11.70 -1.37 5.32
N GLN A 65 11.66 -1.94 4.11
CA GLN A 65 11.49 -1.18 2.87
C GLN A 65 10.07 -0.60 2.78
N LEU A 66 9.05 -1.38 3.16
CA LEU A 66 7.67 -0.90 3.23
C LEU A 66 7.53 0.29 4.20
N GLN A 67 8.12 0.19 5.40
CA GLN A 67 8.14 1.27 6.39
C GLN A 67 8.84 2.54 5.88
N ARG A 68 9.95 2.38 5.14
CA ARG A 68 10.65 3.51 4.52
C ARG A 68 9.81 4.18 3.44
N GLN A 69 9.14 3.40 2.59
CA GLN A 69 8.23 3.93 1.58
C GLN A 69 7.04 4.63 2.21
N HIS A 70 6.44 4.02 3.24
CA HIS A 70 5.33 4.62 3.98
C HIS A 70 5.72 5.97 4.60
N ARG A 71 6.89 6.05 5.25
CA ARG A 71 7.40 7.31 5.80
C ARG A 71 7.57 8.39 4.74
N ARG A 72 8.18 8.05 3.60
CA ARG A 72 8.36 8.99 2.47
C ARG A 72 7.02 9.46 1.90
N LEU A 73 5.99 8.60 1.89
CA LEU A 73 4.66 8.98 1.43
C LEU A 73 4.00 9.95 2.41
N LEU A 74 4.07 9.70 3.71
CA LEU A 74 3.54 10.62 4.73
C LEU A 74 4.21 12.00 4.66
N GLU A 75 5.54 12.04 4.54
CA GLU A 75 6.30 13.30 4.39
C GLU A 75 5.84 14.09 3.15
N ARG A 76 5.54 13.40 2.02
CA ARG A 76 5.00 14.05 0.82
C ARG A 76 3.59 14.58 1.02
N ILE A 77 2.71 13.81 1.67
CA ILE A 77 1.34 14.23 1.97
C ILE A 77 1.38 15.48 2.86
N GLU A 78 2.16 15.46 3.95
CA GLU A 78 2.32 16.61 4.85
C GLU A 78 2.86 17.84 4.11
N SER A 79 3.82 17.64 3.19
CA SER A 79 4.34 18.74 2.37
C SER A 79 3.28 19.31 1.40
N GLN A 80 2.43 18.45 0.81
CA GLN A 80 1.35 18.89 -0.08
C GLN A 80 0.28 19.64 0.69
N GLU A 81 -0.09 19.17 1.89
CA GLU A 81 -1.08 19.82 2.74
C GLU A 81 -0.63 21.24 3.11
N ARG A 82 0.64 21.44 3.45
CA ARG A 82 1.22 22.77 3.72
C ARG A 82 1.14 23.69 2.50
N LEU A 83 1.46 23.19 1.31
CA LEU A 83 1.35 23.95 0.06
C LEU A 83 -0.11 24.31 -0.23
N THR A 84 -1.06 23.40 -0.02
CA THR A 84 -2.48 23.71 -0.22
C THR A 84 -3.02 24.72 0.79
N ALA A 85 -2.58 24.65 2.05
CA ALA A 85 -2.98 25.60 3.08
C ALA A 85 -2.47 27.01 2.79
N THR A 86 -1.21 27.14 2.37
CA THR A 86 -0.64 28.44 1.98
C THR A 86 -1.29 29.02 0.73
N ALA A 87 -1.58 28.20 -0.28
CA ALA A 87 -2.31 28.63 -1.47
C ALA A 87 -3.71 29.17 -1.11
N ALA A 88 -4.45 28.46 -0.25
CA ALA A 88 -5.77 28.91 0.21
C ALA A 88 -5.72 30.23 1.00
N LEU A 89 -4.67 30.47 1.80
CA LEU A 89 -4.50 31.74 2.50
C LEU A 89 -4.22 32.90 1.53
N LEU A 90 -3.39 32.67 0.50
CA LEU A 90 -3.12 33.68 -0.51
C LEU A 90 -4.38 34.06 -1.29
N GLU A 91 -5.19 33.07 -1.69
CA GLU A 91 -6.47 33.33 -2.35
C GLU A 91 -7.39 34.21 -1.49
N ARG A 92 -7.50 33.93 -0.19
CA ARG A 92 -8.32 34.74 0.73
C ARG A 92 -7.79 36.17 0.90
N LEU A 93 -6.47 36.34 0.97
CA LEU A 93 -5.87 37.68 1.04
C LEU A 93 -6.07 38.47 -0.25
N THR A 94 -5.94 37.82 -1.41
CA THR A 94 -6.21 38.48 -2.70
C THR A 94 -7.68 38.86 -2.84
N ALA A 95 -8.61 38.00 -2.39
CA ALA A 95 -10.04 38.31 -2.40
C ALA A 95 -10.37 39.50 -1.48
N ALA A 96 -9.76 39.58 -0.29
CA ALA A 96 -9.93 40.71 0.61
C ALA A 96 -9.35 42.02 0.04
N GLN A 97 -8.15 41.97 -0.57
CA GLN A 97 -7.54 43.13 -1.22
C GLN A 97 -8.36 43.65 -2.41
N VAL A 98 -8.96 42.76 -3.19
CA VAL A 98 -9.85 43.14 -4.29
C VAL A 98 -11.13 43.79 -3.77
N ALA A 99 -11.70 43.28 -2.67
CA ALA A 99 -12.87 43.88 -2.03
C ALA A 99 -12.58 45.31 -1.51
N ASP A 100 -11.46 45.49 -0.79
CA ASP A 100 -11.03 46.81 -0.29
C ASP A 100 -10.80 47.83 -1.43
N LEU A 101 -10.23 47.36 -2.56
CA LEU A 101 -10.03 48.21 -3.74
C LEU A 101 -11.35 48.60 -4.41
N LEU A 102 -12.32 47.69 -4.48
CA LEU A 102 -13.65 47.99 -5.01
C LEU A 102 -14.39 49.01 -4.14
N GLU A 103 -14.37 48.86 -2.81
CA GLU A 103 -14.95 49.87 -1.90
C GLU A 103 -14.26 51.23 -2.04
N SER A 104 -12.94 51.27 -2.23
CA SER A 104 -12.19 52.52 -2.46
C SER A 104 -12.53 53.19 -3.80
N ILE A 105 -12.89 52.41 -4.83
CA ILE A 105 -13.33 52.92 -6.14
C ILE A 105 -14.77 53.43 -6.06
N GLU A 106 -15.69 52.69 -5.42
CA GLU A 106 -17.07 53.12 -5.25
C GLU A 106 -17.18 54.42 -4.43
N SER A 107 -16.39 54.56 -3.36
CA SER A 107 -16.30 55.80 -2.58
C SER A 107 -15.81 56.99 -3.41
N ARG A 108 -14.86 56.76 -4.34
CA ARG A 108 -14.36 57.80 -5.26
C ARG A 108 -15.35 58.15 -6.37
N CYS A 109 -16.06 57.18 -6.94
CA CYS A 109 -17.07 57.42 -7.97
C CYS A 109 -18.34 58.08 -7.41
N GLY A 110 -18.74 57.75 -6.18
CA GLY A 110 -19.85 58.41 -5.49
C GLY A 110 -19.58 59.90 -5.22
N ALA A 111 -18.32 60.29 -4.99
CA ALA A 111 -17.94 61.70 -4.84
C ALA A 111 -17.99 62.48 -6.16
N VAL A 112 -17.79 61.83 -7.31
CA VAL A 112 -17.84 62.48 -8.64
C VAL A 112 -19.28 62.67 -9.14
N ALA A 113 -20.21 61.79 -8.75
CA ALA A 113 -21.64 61.93 -9.11
C ALA A 113 -22.36 63.07 -8.37
N GLY A 114 -21.81 63.59 -7.27
CA GLY A 114 -22.38 64.69 -6.49
C GLY A 114 -22.03 66.10 -6.98
N CYS A 115 -21.16 66.25 -7.99
CA CYS A 115 -20.62 67.56 -8.39
C CYS A 115 -21.25 68.21 -9.64
N ASN A 116 -22.27 67.60 -10.27
CA ASN A 116 -22.87 68.11 -11.51
C ASN A 116 -24.30 68.66 -11.37
N SER A 117 -24.69 69.21 -10.22
CA SER A 117 -25.94 69.96 -10.08
C SER A 117 -25.66 71.38 -9.57
N GLY A 118 -25.26 72.27 -10.48
CA GLY A 118 -24.94 73.65 -10.11
C GLY A 118 -24.52 74.57 -11.25
N THR A 119 -25.26 74.58 -12.36
CA THR A 119 -25.28 75.73 -13.28
C THR A 119 -26.64 75.79 -13.96
N GLU A 120 -27.53 76.62 -13.42
CA GLU A 120 -28.39 77.57 -14.16
C GLU A 120 -29.13 78.46 -13.15
#